data_AF-A0A6V8NV11-F1
#
_entry.id   AF-A0A6V8NV11-F1
#
_cell.length_a   1.000
_cell.length_b   1.000
_cell.length_c   1.000
_cell.angle_alpha   90.00
_cell.angle_beta   90.00
_cell.angle_gamma   90.00
#
_symmetry.space_group_name_H-M   'P 1'
#
loop_
_entity.id
_entity.type
_entity.pdbx_description
1 polymer ?
#
loop_
_entity_poly.entity_id
_entity_poly.type
_entity_poly.pdbx_seq_one_letter_code
_entity_poly.pdbx_strand_id
1 'polypeptide(L)'
;SYLEEKFGCRVIKISHALSERPRLLEDLTGCEGRYDLILTELKAASVDVVTEFAARRGVEVVYCDNVPVTVGGDGHLSDLISEMAREAKRRFGQQDNL
;
A
#
# COMPACT_ATOMS: atom_id res chain seq x y z
N SER A 1 10.62 4.80 8.59
CA SER A 1 9.40 4.47 7.80
C SER A 1 9.03 3.03 8.10
N TYR A 2 7.74 2.65 8.12
CA TYR A 2 7.30 1.28 8.44
C TYR A 2 8.07 0.22 7.66
N LEU A 3 8.32 0.44 6.36
CA LEU A 3 9.08 -0.50 5.54
C LEU A 3 10.53 -0.68 6.02
N GLU A 4 11.22 0.42 6.26
CA GLU A 4 12.64 0.41 6.67
C GLU A 4 12.81 -0.22 8.06
N GLU A 5 11.92 0.13 9.00
CA GLU A 5 11.94 -0.40 10.37
C GLU A 5 11.55 -1.87 10.43
N LYS A 6 10.52 -2.27 9.66
CA LYS A 6 9.97 -3.63 9.73
C LYS A 6 10.78 -4.65 8.93
N PHE A 7 11.37 -4.24 7.81
CA PHE A 7 12.04 -5.13 6.87
C PHE A 7 13.54 -4.85 6.71
N GLY A 8 14.10 -3.88 7.44
CA GLY A 8 15.53 -3.58 7.40
C GLY A 8 16.02 -3.10 6.03
N CYS A 9 15.14 -2.49 5.24
CA CYS A 9 15.44 -1.97 3.91
C CYS A 9 15.70 -0.45 3.95
N ARG A 10 16.12 0.10 2.81
CA ARG A 10 16.23 1.55 2.59
C ARG A 10 15.25 1.98 1.50
N VAL A 11 14.41 2.96 1.80
CA VAL A 11 13.47 3.51 0.80
C VAL A 11 14.17 4.62 0.02
N ILE A 12 14.41 4.38 -1.27
CA ILE A 12 15.09 5.34 -2.15
C ILE A 12 14.14 6.47 -2.59
N LYS A 13 12.91 6.11 -2.93
CA LYS A 13 11.86 7.01 -3.39
C LYS A 13 10.49 6.38 -3.20
N ILE A 14 9.48 7.21 -2.95
CA ILE A 14 8.07 6.83 -2.97
C ILE A 14 7.42 7.63 -4.11
N SER A 15 6.66 6.95 -4.97
CA SER A 15 5.81 7.60 -5.97
C SER A 15 4.35 7.37 -5.61
N HIS A 16 3.55 8.43 -5.73
CA HIS A 16 2.08 8.37 -5.62
C HIS A 16 1.40 8.38 -6.99
N ALA A 17 2.18 8.32 -8.08
CA ALA A 17 1.72 8.52 -9.45
C ALA A 17 1.23 7.23 -10.13
N LEU A 18 0.80 6.21 -9.37
CA LEU A 18 0.35 4.93 -9.93
C LEU A 18 -0.88 5.05 -10.87
N SER A 19 -1.61 6.17 -10.81
CA SER A 19 -2.68 6.54 -11.75
C SER A 19 -2.24 7.51 -12.86
N GLU A 20 -1.01 8.04 -12.79
CA GLU A 20 -0.47 9.09 -13.66
C GLU A 20 0.79 8.58 -14.39
N ARG A 21 0.61 7.83 -15.48
CA ARG A 21 1.69 7.14 -16.20
C ARG A 21 2.93 8.01 -16.52
N PRO A 22 2.81 9.22 -17.10
CA PRO A 22 3.98 10.02 -17.45
C PRO A 22 4.81 10.39 -16.22
N ARG A 23 4.12 10.82 -15.15
CA ARG A 23 4.73 11.18 -13.88
C ARG A 23 5.36 9.98 -13.18
N LEU A 24 4.73 8.81 -13.25
CA LEU A 24 5.32 7.56 -12.73
C LEU A 24 6.63 7.21 -13.45
N LEU A 25 6.68 7.41 -14.77
CA LEU A 25 7.89 7.16 -15.55
C LEU A 25 9.01 8.15 -15.20
N GLU A 26 8.69 9.43 -15.01
CA GLU A 26 9.62 10.44 -14.51
C GLU A 26 10.16 10.06 -13.12
N ASP A 27 9.29 9.58 -12.24
CA ASP A 27 9.66 9.14 -10.91
C ASP A 27 10.62 7.95 -10.93
N LEU A 28 10.36 6.95 -11.78
CA LEU A 28 11.19 5.74 -11.95
C LEU A 28 12.56 6.05 -12.58
N THR A 29 12.57 6.88 -13.62
CA THR A 29 13.81 7.28 -14.32
C THR A 29 14.70 8.16 -13.43
N GLY A 30 14.11 9.05 -12.63
CA GLY A 30 14.86 9.95 -11.73
C GLY A 30 15.62 9.26 -10.59
N CYS A 31 15.37 7.97 -10.33
CA CYS A 31 16.10 7.19 -9.33
C CYS A 31 16.81 5.96 -9.90
N GLU A 32 16.90 5.82 -11.23
CA GLU A 32 17.53 4.68 -11.89
C GLU A 32 18.97 4.42 -11.40
N GLY A 33 19.32 3.15 -11.22
CA GLY A 33 20.64 2.72 -10.70
C GLY A 33 20.86 2.95 -9.20
N ARG A 34 19.85 3.44 -8.46
CA ARG A 34 19.95 3.70 -7.02
C ARG A 34 19.20 2.69 -6.15
N TYR A 35 18.51 1.73 -6.76
CA TYR A 35 17.71 0.69 -6.12
C TYR A 35 17.96 -0.65 -6.80
N ASP A 36 17.79 -1.72 -6.03
CA ASP A 36 17.95 -3.11 -6.51
C ASP A 36 16.60 -3.80 -6.77
N LEU A 37 15.50 -3.21 -6.29
CA LEU A 37 14.15 -3.76 -6.34
C LEU A 37 13.11 -2.62 -6.38
N ILE A 38 11.98 -2.87 -7.02
CA ILE A 38 10.80 -1.98 -7.00
C ILE A 38 9.63 -2.69 -6.31
N LEU A 39 9.04 -2.01 -5.34
CA LEU A 39 7.79 -2.43 -4.70
C LEU A 39 6.62 -1.68 -5.34
N THR A 40 5.58 -2.39 -5.79
CA THR A 40 4.39 -1.76 -6.39
C THR A 40 3.10 -2.46 -6.02
N GLU A 41 2.01 -1.70 -5.89
CA GLU A 41 0.68 -2.27 -5.66
C GLU A 41 0.14 -2.93 -6.94
N LEU A 42 -0.54 -4.07 -6.80
CA LEU A 42 -1.10 -4.81 -7.95
C LEU A 42 -2.40 -4.18 -8.50
N LYS A 43 -3.13 -3.42 -7.68
CA LYS A 43 -4.50 -2.95 -7.98
C LYS A 43 -4.56 -1.67 -8.82
N ALA A 44 -3.42 -1.15 -9.27
CA ALA A 44 -3.33 0.14 -9.93
C ALA A 44 -3.26 0.07 -11.47
N ALA A 45 -3.77 1.11 -12.13
CA ALA A 45 -3.89 1.20 -13.59
C ALA A 45 -2.55 1.23 -14.34
N SER A 46 -1.43 1.53 -13.66
CA SER A 46 -0.10 1.67 -14.27
C SER A 46 0.91 0.61 -13.77
N VAL A 47 0.44 -0.51 -13.23
CA VAL A 47 1.31 -1.61 -12.75
C VAL A 47 2.13 -2.24 -13.88
N ASP A 48 1.57 -2.28 -15.09
CA ASP A 48 2.23 -2.66 -16.34
C ASP A 48 3.45 -1.78 -16.63
N VAL A 49 3.36 -0.46 -16.40
CA VAL A 49 4.47 0.48 -16.62
C VAL A 49 5.65 0.14 -15.71
N VAL A 50 5.39 -0.16 -14.44
CA VAL A 50 6.44 -0.57 -13.48
C VAL A 50 7.09 -1.87 -13.93
N THR A 51 6.25 -2.84 -14.32
CA THR A 51 6.70 -4.17 -14.73
C THR A 51 7.56 -4.11 -15.99
N GLU A 52 7.11 -3.38 -17.01
CA GLU A 52 7.86 -3.20 -18.25
C GLU A 52 9.17 -2.42 -18.02
N PHE A 53 9.11 -1.35 -17.22
CA PHE A 53 10.27 -0.54 -16.88
C PHE A 53 11.37 -1.38 -16.23
N ALA A 54 11.00 -2.21 -15.24
CA ALA A 54 11.90 -3.04 -14.47
C ALA A 54 12.46 -4.20 -15.31
N ALA A 55 11.60 -4.86 -16.10
CA ALA A 55 12.00 -5.96 -16.98
C ALA A 55 13.08 -5.53 -17.99
N ARG A 56 12.96 -4.32 -18.56
CA ARG A 56 13.97 -3.75 -19.48
C ARG A 56 15.33 -3.49 -18.82
N ARG A 57 15.39 -3.45 -17.49
CA ARG A 57 16.58 -3.12 -16.70
C ARG A 57 17.10 -4.27 -15.87
N GLY A 58 16.43 -5.42 -15.91
CA GLY A 58 16.76 -6.55 -15.05
C GLY A 58 16.58 -6.26 -13.55
N VAL A 59 15.68 -5.34 -13.20
CA VAL A 59 15.35 -5.03 -11.79
C VAL A 59 14.18 -5.89 -11.34
N GLU A 60 14.26 -6.42 -10.11
CA GLU A 60 13.17 -7.20 -9.52
C GLU A 60 11.95 -6.33 -9.18
N VAL A 61 10.75 -6.85 -9.44
CA VAL A 61 9.48 -6.24 -9.04
C VAL A 61 8.81 -7.14 -8.02
N VAL A 62 8.52 -6.58 -6.84
CA VAL A 62 7.67 -7.22 -5.84
C VAL A 62 6.31 -6.53 -5.82
N TYR A 63 5.27 -7.33 -6.07
CA TYR A 63 3.90 -6.87 -5.93
C TYR A 63 3.48 -6.96 -4.48
N CYS A 64 2.96 -5.86 -3.94
CA CYS A 64 2.43 -5.82 -2.58
C CYS A 64 0.91 -5.60 -2.56
N ASP A 65 0.28 -6.17 -1.54
CA ASP A 65 -1.02 -5.73 -1.08
C ASP A 65 -0.85 -4.65 -0.01
N ASN A 66 -1.68 -3.61 -0.10
CA ASN A 66 -1.76 -2.59 0.93
C ASN A 66 -2.73 -3.07 2.02
N VAL A 67 -2.26 -3.97 2.90
CA VAL A 67 -3.05 -4.49 4.01
C VAL A 67 -2.85 -3.60 5.24
N PRO A 68 -3.88 -2.87 5.70
CA PRO A 68 -3.78 -2.04 6.88
C PRO A 68 -3.59 -2.89 8.13
N VAL A 69 -2.76 -2.39 9.05
CA VAL A 69 -2.51 -2.97 10.37
C VAL A 69 -2.83 -1.95 11.45
N THR A 70 -3.29 -2.40 12.61
CA THR A 70 -3.55 -1.53 13.76
C THR A 70 -2.26 -0.96 14.32
N VAL A 71 -2.27 0.33 14.64
CA VAL A 71 -1.20 0.97 15.41
C VAL A 71 -1.54 0.79 16.90
N GLY A 72 -0.58 0.36 17.72
CA GLY A 72 -0.77 0.25 19.18
C GLY A 72 -1.23 -1.12 19.70
N GLY A 73 -1.57 -2.07 18.83
CA GLY A 73 -1.86 -3.45 19.24
C GLY A 73 -3.28 -3.69 19.75
N ASP A 74 -4.24 -2.82 19.39
CA ASP A 74 -5.65 -2.92 19.78
C ASP A 74 -6.36 -4.20 19.31
N GLY A 75 -5.72 -5.00 18.44
CA GLY A 75 -6.23 -6.29 17.96
C GLY A 75 -6.11 -6.42 16.46
N HIS A 76 -6.74 -7.45 15.88
CA HIS A 76 -6.83 -7.55 14.43
C HIS A 76 -7.88 -6.58 13.90
N LEU A 77 -7.53 -5.82 12.84
CA LEU A 77 -8.43 -4.82 12.26
C LEU A 77 -9.80 -5.39 11.87
N SER A 78 -9.85 -6.61 11.35
CA SER A 78 -11.11 -7.29 10.98
C SER A 78 -12.06 -7.46 12.17
N ASP A 79 -11.50 -7.76 13.34
CA ASP A 79 -12.27 -8.01 14.55
C ASP A 79 -12.81 -6.69 15.10
N LEU A 80 -11.98 -5.65 15.10
CA LEU A 80 -12.34 -4.30 15.52
C LEU A 80 -13.44 -3.70 14.63
N ILE A 81 -13.33 -3.85 13.30
CA ILE A 81 -14.38 -3.40 12.37
C ILE A 81 -15.69 -4.15 12.63
N SER A 82 -15.61 -5.46 12.85
CA SER A 82 -16.78 -6.29 13.13
C SER A 82 -17.46 -5.90 14.44
N GLU A 83 -16.68 -5.62 15.48
CA GLU A 83 -17.17 -5.13 16.78
C GLU A 83 -17.82 -3.75 16.64
N MET A 84 -17.15 -2.82 15.97
CA MET A 84 -17.68 -1.48 15.68
C MET A 84 -19.03 -1.57 14.95
N ALA A 85 -19.14 -2.44 13.94
CA ALA A 85 -20.39 -2.63 13.21
C ALA A 85 -21.51 -3.21 14.09
N ARG A 86 -21.20 -4.15 14.99
CA ARG A 86 -22.16 -4.70 15.95
C ARG A 86 -22.65 -3.62 16.92
N GLU A 87 -21.74 -2.82 17.44
CA GLU A 87 -22.06 -1.76 18.39
C GLU A 87 -22.92 -0.66 17.74
N ALA A 88 -22.63 -0.28 16.49
CA ALA A 88 -23.45 0.66 15.73
C ALA A 88 -24.89 0.15 15.55
N LYS A 89 -25.07 -1.13 15.19
CA LYS A 89 -26.40 -1.76 15.07
C LYS A 89 -27.15 -1.77 16.41
N ARG A 90 -26.45 -2.11 17.50
CA ARG A 90 -27.02 -2.15 18.84
C ARG A 90 -27.53 -0.77 19.27
N ARG A 91 -26.74 0.29 19.05
CA ARG A 91 -27.12 1.66 19.39
C ARG A 91 -28.31 2.15 18.56
N PHE A 92 -28.33 1.85 17.26
CA PHE A 92 -29.45 2.21 16.40
C PHE A 92 -30.76 1.57 16.86
N GLY A 93 -30.78 0.25 17.11
CA GLY A 93 -31.99 -0.44 17.57
C GLY A 93 -32.47 -0.05 18.98
N GLN A 94 -31.62 0.60 19.78
CA GLN A 94 -32.02 1.18 21.07
C GLN A 94 -32.70 2.55 20.94
N GLN A 95 -32.47 3.27 19.83
CA GLN A 95 -33.14 4.54 19.55
C GLN A 95 -34.58 4.36 19.07
N ASP A 96 -34.92 3.22 18.45
CA ASP A 96 -36.30 2.89 18.02
C ASP A 96 -37.24 2.51 19.19
N ASN A 97 -36.69 2.32 20.40
CA ASN A 97 -37.44 1.98 21.62
C ASN A 97 -37.65 3.18 22.57
N LEU A 98 -37.43 4.41 22.10
CA LEU A 98 -37.57 5.67 22.84
C LEU A 98 -38.61 6.59 22.21
#